data_AF-A0A060C702-F1
#
_entry.id   AF-A0A060C702-F1
#
_cell.length_a   1.000
_cell.length_b   1.000
_cell.length_c   1.000
_cell.angle_alpha   90.00
_cell.angle_beta   90.00
_cell.angle_gamma   90.00
#
_symmetry.space_group_name_H-M   'P 1'
#
loop_
_entity.id
_entity.type
_entity.pdbx_description
1 polymer ?
#
loop_
_entity_poly.entity_id
_entity_poly.type
_entity_poly.pdbx_seq_one_letter_code
_entity_poly.pdbx_strand_id
1 'polypeptide(L)'
;LDLDALQRTESTFALSNGHLGLRGDVRRRGEPRGLPGTYLGGFYESRPLPYAEAGYGYPESGQTVVNVTDGKIVRLLVGDEPLDMRYGQAPNHERVLDFRTGTLRRSTEWVS
;
A
#
# COMPACT_ATOMS: atom_id res chain seq x y z
N LEU A 1 -14.51 8.83 6.27
CA LEU A 1 -13.72 7.79 5.58
C LEU A 1 -14.30 6.44 5.96
N ASP A 2 -14.66 5.60 4.98
CA ASP A 2 -15.06 4.21 5.25
C ASP A 2 -13.80 3.38 5.54
N LEU A 3 -13.63 3.00 6.81
CA LEU A 3 -12.47 2.27 7.28
C LEU A 3 -12.46 0.82 6.79
N ASP A 4 -13.63 0.22 6.58
CA ASP A 4 -13.77 -1.16 6.13
C ASP A 4 -13.47 -1.29 4.63
N ALA A 5 -13.59 -0.20 3.87
CA ALA A 5 -13.22 -0.14 2.47
C ALA A 5 -11.72 0.12 2.21
N LEU A 6 -10.90 0.39 3.24
CA LEU A 6 -9.49 0.78 3.07
C LEU A 6 -8.70 -0.20 2.21
N GLN A 7 -8.69 -1.49 2.56
CA GLN A 7 -7.95 -2.52 1.82
C GLN A 7 -8.35 -2.62 0.34
N ARG A 8 -9.65 -2.44 0.06
CA ARG A 8 -10.17 -2.44 -1.31
C ARG A 8 -9.67 -1.23 -2.07
N THR A 9 -9.80 -0.03 -1.47
CA THR A 9 -9.33 1.20 -2.13
C THR A 9 -7.82 1.21 -2.33
N GLU A 10 -7.03 0.68 -1.40
CA GLU A 10 -5.57 0.53 -1.53
C GLU A 10 -5.19 -0.34 -2.73
N SER A 11 -6.01 -1.35 -3.04
CA SER A 11 -5.82 -2.22 -4.20
C SER A 11 -6.25 -1.53 -5.50
N THR A 12 -7.38 -0.83 -5.50
CA THR A 12 -7.88 -0.09 -6.68
C THR A 12 -6.94 1.03 -7.11
N PHE A 13 -6.34 1.72 -6.15
CA PHE A 13 -5.43 2.86 -6.39
C PHE A 13 -3.95 2.46 -6.45
N ALA A 14 -3.65 1.17 -6.63
CA ALA A 14 -2.28 0.72 -6.78
C ALA A 14 -1.65 1.23 -8.09
N LEU A 15 -0.39 1.64 -8.02
CA LEU A 15 0.41 2.07 -9.16
C LEU A 15 1.59 1.12 -9.36
N SER A 16 1.98 0.91 -10.60
CA SER A 16 3.16 0.12 -10.95
C SER A 16 3.79 0.66 -12.23
N ASN A 17 5.12 0.58 -12.31
CA ASN A 17 5.88 0.85 -13.53
C ASN A 17 6.50 -0.43 -14.13
N GLY A 18 6.05 -1.61 -13.69
CA GLY A 18 6.58 -2.91 -14.10
C GLY A 18 7.77 -3.41 -13.28
N HIS A 19 8.54 -2.51 -12.66
CA HIS A 19 9.65 -2.87 -11.77
C HIS A 19 9.36 -2.60 -10.29
N LEU A 20 8.54 -1.59 -9.99
CA LEU A 20 8.12 -1.21 -8.65
C LEU A 20 6.60 -1.09 -8.63
N GLY A 21 5.96 -1.87 -7.78
CA GLY A 21 4.53 -1.82 -7.50
C GLY A 21 4.28 -1.25 -6.11
N LEU A 22 3.34 -0.32 -6.02
CA LEU A 22 2.99 0.39 -4.79
C LEU A 22 1.48 0.34 -4.63
N ARG A 23 0.99 -0.12 -3.47
CA ARG A 23 -0.43 0.03 -3.13
C ARG A 23 -0.78 1.50 -2.93
N GLY A 24 -2.05 1.83 -3.14
CA GLY A 24 -2.62 3.16 -2.92
C GLY A 24 -2.86 3.48 -1.45
N ASP A 25 -1.94 3.08 -0.56
CA ASP A 25 -2.03 3.30 0.88
C ASP A 25 -1.89 4.77 1.27
N VAL A 26 -2.54 5.12 2.38
CA VAL A 26 -2.65 6.51 2.82
C VAL A 26 -1.30 6.94 3.42
N ARG A 27 -0.68 7.92 2.76
CA ARG A 27 0.76 8.25 2.92
C ARG A 27 1.18 8.86 4.26
N ARG A 28 0.26 9.14 5.21
CA ARG A 28 0.59 9.83 6.46
C ARG A 28 0.76 8.85 7.61
N ARG A 29 1.73 9.11 8.48
CA ARG A 29 1.97 8.31 9.69
C ARG A 29 0.82 8.56 10.67
N GLY A 30 0.07 7.51 11.05
CA GLY A 30 -1.05 7.59 12.02
C GLY A 30 -2.41 7.18 11.44
N GLU A 31 -2.56 7.22 10.11
CA GLU A 31 -3.79 6.79 9.45
C GLU A 31 -4.03 5.28 9.52
N PRO A 32 -5.29 4.84 9.52
CA PRO A 32 -5.63 3.43 9.38
C PRO A 32 -5.14 2.95 8.01
N ARG A 33 -4.16 2.04 8.03
CA ARG A 33 -3.69 1.31 6.86
C ARG A 33 -4.38 -0.05 6.86
N GLY A 34 -4.82 -0.51 5.69
CA GLY A 34 -5.34 -1.86 5.52
C GLY A 34 -4.20 -2.86 5.44
N LEU A 35 -3.52 -2.87 4.29
CA LEU A 35 -2.41 -3.76 3.98
C LEU A 35 -1.39 -2.98 3.12
N PRO A 36 -0.47 -2.22 3.75
CA PRO A 36 0.53 -1.44 3.03
C PRO A 36 1.49 -2.39 2.29
N GLY A 37 1.70 -2.12 1.00
CA GLY A 37 2.47 -3.00 0.13
C GLY A 37 3.36 -2.21 -0.83
N THR A 38 4.66 -2.46 -0.77
CA THR A 38 5.66 -2.06 -1.76
C THR A 38 6.33 -3.32 -2.27
N TYR A 39 6.33 -3.52 -3.58
CA TYR A 39 6.82 -4.73 -4.21
C TYR A 39 7.82 -4.39 -5.30
N LEU A 40 8.96 -5.07 -5.32
CA LEU A 40 9.98 -4.90 -6.34
C LEU A 40 10.01 -6.13 -7.24
N GLY A 41 9.96 -5.90 -8.55
CA GLY A 41 10.00 -6.95 -9.57
C GLY A 41 11.32 -7.71 -9.49
N GLY A 42 11.23 -9.03 -9.37
CA GLY A 42 12.38 -9.91 -9.19
C GLY A 42 12.85 -10.05 -7.74
N PHE A 43 12.25 -9.33 -6.78
CA PHE A 43 12.51 -9.54 -5.36
C PHE A 43 11.48 -10.51 -4.78
N TYR A 44 11.93 -11.74 -4.50
CA TYR A 44 11.09 -12.80 -3.96
C TYR A 44 11.87 -13.59 -2.91
N GLU A 45 11.12 -14.22 -2.03
CA GLU A 45 11.66 -15.19 -1.09
C GLU A 45 11.36 -16.59 -1.60
N SER A 46 12.38 -17.44 -1.60
CA SER A 46 12.22 -18.87 -1.86
C SER A 46 12.07 -19.59 -0.53
N ARG A 47 10.99 -20.35 -0.39
CA ARG A 47 10.74 -21.17 0.81
C ARG A 47 10.60 -22.63 0.40
N PRO A 48 11.17 -23.57 1.18
CA PRO A 48 10.92 -25.00 0.94
C PRO A 48 9.43 -25.27 1.09
N LEU A 49 8.87 -26.07 0.18
CA LEU A 49 7.49 -26.54 0.26
C LEU A 49 7.53 -27.97 0.81
N PRO A 50 7.34 -28.17 2.13
CA PRO A 50 7.25 -29.51 2.68
C PRO A 50 5.93 -30.14 2.21
N TYR A 51 6.00 -30.97 1.19
CA TYR A 51 4.90 -31.85 0.83
C TYR A 51 4.80 -32.97 1.85
N ALA A 52 3.56 -33.36 2.19
CA ALA A 52 3.32 -34.50 3.06
C ALA A 52 3.78 -35.83 2.43
N GLU A 53 3.80 -35.90 1.09
CA GLU A 53 4.28 -37.04 0.30
C GLU A 53 5.17 -36.55 -0.85
N ALA A 54 6.29 -37.23 -1.09
CA ALA A 54 7.17 -36.93 -2.21
C ALA A 54 6.62 -37.56 -3.50
N GLY A 55 6.28 -36.72 -4.47
CA GLY A 55 5.83 -37.13 -5.81
C GLY A 55 6.80 -36.65 -6.88
N TYR A 56 7.06 -37.49 -7.89
CA TYR A 56 7.91 -37.10 -9.01
C TYR A 56 7.32 -35.89 -9.74
N GLY A 57 8.11 -34.82 -9.87
CA GLY A 57 7.70 -33.56 -10.52
C GLY A 57 7.07 -32.52 -9.60
N TYR A 58 6.99 -32.75 -8.28
CA TYR A 58 6.57 -31.70 -7.35
C TYR A 58 7.66 -30.66 -7.12
N PRO A 59 7.31 -29.35 -7.14
CA PRO A 59 8.28 -28.28 -6.99
C PRO A 59 8.73 -28.16 -5.53
N GLU A 60 9.99 -28.49 -5.25
CA GLU A 60 10.55 -28.53 -3.89
C GLU A 60 10.56 -27.17 -3.15
N SER A 61 10.43 -26.07 -3.90
CA SER A 61 10.41 -24.71 -3.35
C SER A 61 9.34 -23.84 -4.01
N GLY A 62 8.74 -22.98 -3.18
CA GLY A 62 7.79 -21.96 -3.59
C GLY A 62 8.47 -20.59 -3.59
N GLN A 63 8.19 -19.79 -4.61
CA GLN A 63 8.66 -18.42 -4.70
C GLN A 63 7.48 -17.47 -4.46
N THR A 64 7.62 -16.59 -3.47
CA THR A 64 6.60 -15.59 -3.14
C THR A 64 7.22 -14.20 -3.18
N VAL A 65 6.58 -13.27 -3.87
CA VAL A 65 6.98 -11.86 -3.85
C VAL A 65 6.76 -11.31 -2.45
N VAL A 66 7.80 -10.73 -1.87
CA VAL A 66 7.76 -10.19 -0.51
C VAL A 66 7.59 -8.68 -0.52
N ASN A 67 6.95 -8.19 0.54
CA ASN A 67 6.82 -6.76 0.78
C ASN A 67 8.19 -6.19 1.17
N VAL A 68 8.64 -5.16 0.46
CA VAL A 68 9.89 -4.45 0.78
C VAL A 68 9.61 -3.22 1.63
N THR A 69 10.67 -2.59 2.14
CA THR A 69 10.58 -1.37 2.96
C THR A 69 9.77 -0.28 2.26
N ASP A 70 8.80 0.28 2.99
CA ASP A 70 7.95 1.34 2.50
C ASP A 70 8.67 2.70 2.47
N GLY A 71 9.10 3.12 1.29
CA GLY A 71 9.71 4.43 1.06
C GLY A 71 8.73 5.59 0.91
N LYS A 72 7.40 5.36 1.01
CA LYS A 72 6.37 6.37 0.71
C LYS A 72 5.93 7.22 1.91
N ILE A 73 6.55 7.00 3.08
CA ILE A 73 6.11 7.60 4.34
C ILE A 73 6.43 9.09 4.36
N VAL A 74 5.39 9.93 4.46
CA VAL A 74 5.53 11.39 4.60
C VAL A 74 4.81 11.83 5.87
N ARG A 75 5.48 12.60 6.72
CA ARG A 75 4.90 13.18 7.94
C ARG A 75 4.66 14.67 7.74
N LEU A 76 3.45 15.11 8.04
CA LEU A 76 3.05 16.52 7.99
C LEU A 76 2.58 16.93 9.39
N LEU A 77 3.08 18.07 9.87
CA LEU A 77 2.70 18.67 11.14
C LEU A 77 2.25 20.11 10.89
N VAL A 78 1.23 20.55 11.64
CA VAL A 78 0.73 21.93 11.63
C VAL A 78 0.75 22.41 13.08
N GLY A 79 1.57 23.40 13.40
CA GLY A 79 1.66 23.94 14.78
C GLY A 79 1.93 22.87 15.84
N ASP A 80 2.84 21.93 15.57
CA ASP A 80 3.19 20.76 16.39
C ASP A 80 2.14 19.63 16.48
N GLU A 81 0.96 19.81 15.89
CA GLU A 81 -0.04 18.76 15.79
C GLU A 81 0.22 17.89 14.55
N PRO A 82 0.32 16.56 14.69
CA PRO A 82 0.41 15.68 13.53
C PRO A 82 -0.91 15.70 12.77
N LEU A 83 -0.83 15.89 11.45
CA LEU A 83 -2.02 15.81 10.60
C LEU A 83 -2.48 14.34 10.54
N ASP A 84 -3.47 14.01 11.35
CA ASP A 84 -4.09 12.70 11.47
C ASP A 84 -5.59 12.78 11.11
N MET A 85 -6.02 11.96 10.16
CA MET A 85 -7.43 11.88 9.74
C MET A 85 -8.33 11.16 10.75
N ARG A 86 -7.77 10.59 11.83
CA ARG A 86 -8.53 10.00 12.94
C ARG A 86 -8.97 11.03 13.96
N TYR A 87 -8.15 12.04 14.20
CA TYR A 87 -8.35 13.01 15.29
C TYR A 87 -8.80 14.39 14.80
N GLY A 88 -8.41 14.81 13.58
CA GLY A 88 -8.91 16.04 12.96
C GLY A 88 -10.04 15.79 11.95
N GLN A 89 -10.74 16.86 11.56
CA GLN A 89 -11.78 16.77 10.54
C GLN A 89 -11.20 16.99 9.14
N ALA A 90 -11.64 16.15 8.20
CA ALA A 90 -11.32 16.30 6.78
C ALA A 90 -12.63 16.52 6.00
N PRO A 91 -13.15 17.76 5.98
CA PRO A 91 -14.44 18.05 5.32
C PRO A 91 -14.41 17.72 3.83
N ASN A 92 -13.25 17.85 3.19
CA ASN A 92 -13.06 17.49 1.80
C ASN A 92 -11.87 16.53 1.64
N HIS A 93 -12.11 15.38 1.02
CA HIS A 93 -11.08 14.40 0.73
C HIS A 93 -11.35 13.71 -0.62
N GLU A 94 -10.47 13.95 -1.59
CA GLU A 94 -10.57 13.41 -2.94
C GLU A 94 -9.31 12.64 -3.34
N ARG A 95 -9.50 11.54 -4.07
CA ARG A 95 -8.45 10.76 -4.70
C ARG A 95 -8.81 10.54 -6.17
N VAL A 96 -7.90 10.89 -7.07
CA VAL A 96 -8.08 10.76 -8.52
C VAL A 96 -6.93 9.93 -9.09
N LEU A 97 -7.28 8.80 -9.73
CA LEU A 97 -6.36 8.01 -10.52
C LEU A 97 -6.53 8.34 -12.00
N ASP A 98 -5.51 8.98 -12.55
CA ASP A 98 -5.44 9.25 -13.98
C ASP A 98 -4.83 8.04 -14.70
N PHE A 99 -5.68 7.26 -15.38
CA PHE A 99 -5.26 6.09 -16.14
C PHE A 99 -4.40 6.42 -17.36
N ARG A 100 -4.51 7.65 -17.90
CA ARG A 100 -3.73 8.05 -19.07
C ARG A 100 -2.30 8.41 -18.68
N THR A 101 -2.11 9.06 -17.55
CA THR A 101 -0.79 9.47 -17.06
C THR A 101 -0.20 8.54 -16.00
N GLY A 102 -0.98 7.56 -15.52
CA GLY A 102 -0.56 6.66 -14.44
C GLY A 102 -0.33 7.38 -13.10
N THR A 103 -1.00 8.51 -12.87
CA THR A 103 -0.75 9.37 -11.71
C THR A 103 -1.92 9.29 -10.72
N LEU A 104 -1.61 9.01 -9.45
CA LEU A 104 -2.53 9.14 -8.33
C LEU A 104 -2.38 10.52 -7.69
N ARG A 105 -3.44 11.33 -7.75
CA ARG A 105 -3.52 12.63 -7.09
C ARG A 105 -4.44 12.53 -5.87
N ARG A 106 -4.09 13.26 -4.81
CA ARG A 106 -4.86 13.32 -3.57
C ARG A 106 -4.95 14.74 -3.07
N SER A 107 -6.17 15.20 -2.81
CA SER A 107 -6.46 16.49 -2.21
C SER A 107 -7.20 16.27 -0.90
N THR A 108 -6.72 16.89 0.18
CA THR A 108 -7.36 16.82 1.50
C THR A 108 -7.36 18.21 2.10
N GLU A 109 -8.54 18.73 2.41
CA GLU A 109 -8.69 19.86 3.31
C GLU A 109 -8.77 19.30 4.73
N TRP A 110 -7.91 19.79 5.62
CA TRP A 110 -7.84 19.32 7.00
C TRP A 110 -8.00 20.50 7.95
N VAL A 111 -8.82 20.28 8.96
CA VAL A 111 -9.07 21.21 10.06
C VAL A 111 -8.71 20.47 11.35
N SER A 112 -7.85 21.11 12.15
CA SER A 112 -7.50 20.67 13.51
C SER A 112 -8.76 20.62 14.38
#